data_AF-A0A842RHK0-F1
#
_entry.id   AF-A0A842RHK0-F1
#
_cell.length_a   1.000
_cell.length_b   1.000
_cell.length_c   1.000
_cell.angle_alpha   90.00
_cell.angle_beta   90.00
_cell.angle_gamma   90.00
#
_symmetry.space_group_name_H-M   'P 1'
#
loop_
_entity.id
_entity.type
_entity.pdbx_description
1 polymer ?
#
loop_
_entity_poly.entity_id
_entity_poly.type
_entity_poly.pdbx_seq_one_letter_code
_entity_poly.pdbx_strand_id
1 'polypeptide(L)' 'MNKNYEIEIPKNQYLQLQEISRILHVSINDLIQYSLNELFDLIQTDTLIFLDSIGISEKLKEIAEKFKSP' A
#
# COMPACT_ATOMS: atom_id res chain seq x y z
N MET A 1 -17.79 15.33 2.73
CA MET A 1 -18.11 14.83 1.36
C MET A 1 -17.38 13.51 1.18
N ASN A 2 -18.10 12.41 0.97
CA ASN A 2 -17.47 11.15 0.58
C ASN A 2 -17.05 11.29 -0.87
N LYS A 3 -15.75 11.45 -1.10
CA LYS A 3 -15.18 11.37 -2.45
C LYS A 3 -15.18 9.89 -2.84
N ASN A 4 -15.80 9.57 -3.96
CA ASN A 4 -15.68 8.24 -4.54
C ASN A 4 -14.35 8.19 -5.30
N TYR A 5 -13.54 7.19 -5.01
CA TYR A 5 -12.28 6.94 -5.69
C TYR A 5 -12.43 5.65 -6.49
N GLU A 6 -12.05 5.71 -7.76
CA GLU A 6 -12.00 4.54 -8.63
C GLU A 6 -10.56 4.02 -8.69
N ILE A 7 -10.40 2.71 -8.60
CA ILE A 7 -9.11 2.03 -8.67
C ILE A 7 -9.22 0.99 -9.77
N GLU A 8 -8.34 1.10 -10.76
CA GLU A 8 -8.21 0.06 -11.79
C GLU A 8 -7.34 -1.09 -11.25
N ILE A 9 -7.91 -2.29 -11.24
CA ILE A 9 -7.20 -3.50 -10.82
C ILE A 9 -6.93 -4.35 -12.07
N PRO A 10 -5.65 -4.65 -12.38
CA PRO A 10 -5.29 -5.59 -13.44
C PRO A 10 -6.04 -6.91 -13.33
N LYS A 11 -6.54 -7.43 -14.45
CA LYS A 11 -7.36 -8.66 -14.50
C LYS A 11 -6.76 -9.83 -13.72
N ASN A 12 -5.46 -10.05 -13.82
CA ASN A 12 -4.78 -11.15 -13.12
C ASN A 12 -4.83 -10.97 -11.59
N GLN A 13 -4.67 -9.75 -11.09
CA GLN A 13 -4.76 -9.44 -9.66
C GLN A 13 -6.21 -9.54 -9.17
N TYR A 14 -7.17 -9.14 -10.00
CA TYR A 14 -8.59 -9.29 -9.68
C TYR A 14 -8.99 -10.77 -9.53
N LEU A 15 -8.49 -11.66 -10.39
CA LEU A 15 -8.71 -13.11 -10.25
C LEU A 15 -8.14 -13.65 -8.92
N GLN A 16 -6.97 -13.18 -8.50
CA GLN A 16 -6.40 -13.55 -7.20
C GLN A 16 -7.27 -13.06 -6.04
N LEU A 17 -7.77 -11.82 -6.12
CA LEU A 17 -8.70 -11.27 -5.13
C LEU A 17 -10.00 -12.07 -5.06
N GLN A 18 -10.52 -12.56 -6.19
CA GLN A 18 -11.71 -13.42 -6.22
C GLN A 18 -11.48 -14.76 -5.48
N GLU A 19 -10.33 -15.39 -5.67
CA GLU A 19 -9.99 -16.63 -4.94
C GLU A 19 -9.87 -16.38 -3.44
N ILE A 20 -9.19 -15.30 -3.04
CA ILE A 20 -9.05 -14.93 -1.62
C ILE A 20 -10.42 -14.62 -0.99
N SER A 21 -11.25 -13.83 -1.68
CA SER A 21 -12.63 -13.53 -1.29
C SER A 21 -13.46 -14.79 -1.05
N ARG A 22 -13.35 -15.76 -1.97
CA ARG A 22 -14.05 -17.05 -1.85
C ARG A 22 -13.58 -17.87 -0.65
N ILE A 23 -12.27 -17.92 -0.40
CA ILE A 23 -11.67 -18.68 0.72
C ILE A 23 -12.04 -18.07 2.07
N LEU A 24 -12.01 -16.75 2.16
CA LEU A 24 -12.23 -16.02 3.42
C LEU A 24 -13.71 -15.73 3.69
N HIS A 25 -14.60 -15.96 2.72
CA HIS A 25 -16.03 -15.61 2.79
C HIS A 25 -16.27 -14.12 3.06
N VAL A 26 -15.46 -13.25 2.45
CA VAL A 26 -15.52 -11.80 2.59
C VAL A 26 -15.70 -11.17 1.21
N SER A 27 -16.42 -10.05 1.11
CA SER A 27 -16.60 -9.37 -0.17
C SER A 27 -15.27 -8.79 -0.69
N ILE A 28 -15.11 -8.70 -2.02
CA ILE A 28 -13.90 -8.10 -2.61
C ILE A 28 -13.73 -6.65 -2.17
N ASN A 29 -14.84 -5.89 -2.05
CA ASN A 29 -14.79 -4.50 -1.60
C ASN A 29 -14.26 -4.40 -0.16
N ASP A 30 -14.71 -5.29 0.74
CA ASP A 30 -14.22 -5.32 2.11
C ASP A 30 -12.74 -5.71 2.16
N LEU A 31 -12.29 -6.68 1.35
CA LEU A 31 -10.87 -7.03 1.26
C LEU A 31 -10.00 -5.87 0.80
N ILE A 32 -10.45 -5.12 -0.20
CA ILE A 32 -9.76 -3.91 -0.66
C ILE A 32 -9.70 -2.88 0.47
N GLN A 33 -10.81 -2.67 1.17
CA GLN A 33 -10.88 -1.74 2.29
C GLN A 33 -9.94 -2.15 3.43
N TYR A 34 -9.92 -3.43 3.82
CA TYR A 34 -9.01 -3.93 4.86
C TYR A 34 -7.55 -3.78 4.45
N SER A 35 -7.21 -4.13 3.21
CA SER A 35 -5.84 -4.00 2.70
C SER A 35 -5.36 -2.55 2.70
N LEU A 36 -6.24 -1.60 2.33
CA LEU A 36 -5.92 -0.19 2.37
C LEU A 36 -5.76 0.32 3.80
N ASN A 37 -6.63 -0.10 4.73
CA ASN A 37 -6.51 0.27 6.13
C ASN A 37 -5.19 -0.22 6.72
N GLU A 38 -4.82 -1.49 6.50
CA GLU A 38 -3.53 -2.03 6.96
C GLU A 38 -2.33 -1.27 6.37
N LEU A 39 -2.40 -0.91 5.08
CA LEU A 39 -1.37 -0.08 4.45
C LEU A 39 -1.24 1.29 5.12
N PHE A 40 -2.36 1.97 5.38
CA PHE A 40 -2.34 3.27 6.04
C PHE A 40 -1.86 3.17 7.50
N ASP A 41 -2.26 2.13 8.21
CA ASP A 41 -1.80 1.87 9.58
C ASP A 41 -0.29 1.63 9.61
N LEU A 42 0.26 0.87 8.64
CA LEU A 42 1.69 0.68 8.50
C LEU A 42 2.42 2.00 8.23
N ILE A 43 1.92 2.81 7.29
CA ILE A 43 2.51 4.11 6.96
C ILE A 43 2.54 5.03 8.20
N GLN A 44 1.46 5.03 8.99
CA GLN A 44 1.34 5.89 10.18
C GLN A 44 2.18 5.40 11.36
N THR A 45 2.23 4.08 11.56
CA THR A 45 2.86 3.49 12.75
C THR A 45 4.37 3.35 12.57
N ASP A 46 4.82 2.95 11.38
CA ASP A 46 6.24 2.80 11.08
C ASP A 46 6.55 3.20 9.64
N THR A 47 6.65 4.51 9.44
CA THR A 47 6.96 5.10 8.14
C THR A 47 8.30 4.59 7.59
N LEU A 48 9.29 4.28 8.42
CA LEU A 48 10.59 3.79 7.94
C LEU A 48 10.45 2.37 7.35
N ILE A 49 9.74 1.46 8.02
CA ILE A 49 9.45 0.12 7.48
C ILE A 49 8.71 0.22 6.16
N PHE A 50 7.70 1.10 6.06
CA PHE A 50 7.00 1.33 4.81
C PHE A 50 7.96 1.79 3.70
N LEU A 51 8.77 2.82 3.98
CA LEU A 51 9.73 3.37 3.02
C LEU A 51 10.78 2.34 2.57
N ASP A 52 11.21 1.46 3.49
CA ASP A 52 12.08 0.33 3.18
C ASP A 52 11.37 -0.69 2.27
N SER A 53 10.11 -1.02 2.56
CA SER A 53 9.34 -2.02 1.79
C SER A 53 9.11 -1.64 0.32
N ILE A 54 9.10 -0.35 0.01
CA ILE A 54 8.97 0.18 -1.35
C ILE A 54 10.32 0.62 -1.96
N GLY A 55 11.44 0.37 -1.26
CA GLY A 55 12.79 0.65 -1.72
C GLY A 55 13.08 2.16 -1.90
N ILE A 56 12.40 3.02 -1.16
CA ILE A 56 12.57 4.49 -1.23
C ILE A 56 13.51 5.00 -0.13
N SER A 57 13.60 4.31 1.00
CA SER A 57 14.43 4.74 2.13
C SER A 57 15.89 5.02 1.76
N GLU A 58 16.50 4.18 0.93
CA GLU A 58 17.89 4.32 0.50
C GLU A 58 18.07 5.54 -0.41
N LYS A 59 17.12 5.78 -1.32
CA LYS A 59 17.10 7.00 -2.16
C LYS A 59 16.98 8.25 -1.30
N LEU A 60 16.15 8.23 -0.25
CA LEU A 60 16.01 9.37 0.67
C LEU A 60 17.30 9.61 1.47
N LYS A 61 18.00 8.55 1.88
CA LYS A 61 19.31 8.66 2.54
C LYS A 61 20.35 9.30 1.61
N GLU A 62 20.45 8.84 0.37
CA GLU A 62 21.37 9.42 -0.63
C GLU A 62 21.08 10.91 -0.87
N ILE A 63 19.80 11.28 -0.97
CA ILE A 63 19.39 12.68 -1.14
C ILE A 63 19.78 13.50 0.10
N ALA A 64 19.50 13.00 1.30
CA ALA A 64 19.85 13.68 2.54
C ALA A 64 21.36 13.90 2.70
N GLU A 65 22.19 12.93 2.31
CA GLU A 65 23.66 13.06 2.32
C GLU A 65 24.16 14.11 1.31
N LYS A 66 23.52 14.22 0.13
CA LYS A 66 23.82 15.30 -0.83
C LYS A 66 23.52 16.68 -0.27
N PHE A 67 22.49 16.83 0.56
CA PHE A 67 22.15 18.11 1.22
C PHE A 67 22.99 18.42 2.46
N LYS A 68 23.76 17.45 2.97
CA LYS A 68 24.72 17.66 4.08
C LYS A 68 26.12 18.06 3.61
N SER A 69 26.42 17.93 2.32
CA SER A 69 27.70 18.39 1.77
C SER A 69 27.61 19.90 1.48
N PRO A 70 28.52 20.73 2.04
CA PRO A 70 28.53 22.18 1.81
C PRO A 70 28.80 22.57 0.35
#